data_AF-A0AA35W593-F1
#
_entry.id   AF-A0AA35W593-F1
#
_cell.length_a   1.000
_cell.length_b   1.000
_cell.length_c   1.000
_cell.angle_alpha   90.00
_cell.angle_beta   90.00
_cell.angle_gamma   90.00
#
_symmetry.space_group_name_H-M   'P 1'
#
loop_
_entity.id
_entity.type
_entity.pdbx_description
1 polymer ?
#
loop_
_entity_poly.entity_id
_entity_poly.type
_entity_poly.pdbx_seq_one_letter_code
_entity_poly.pdbx_strand_id
1 'polypeptide(L)'
;EKDRERQLTKQRERVLEEMLQTEETYVADLKLIEKCRPRFVSEVLPSTLKGKEDIIFSNIQDVDDFHRLHLLPQLKERATTTDEAARVFIECADDMTGVYVPYCKNKMASEDLLTSHRTYLSRMQSCLVYRCPWHLCSSNLSRGSPSTLYF
;
A
#
# COMPACT_ATOMS: atom_id res chain seq x y z
N GLU A 1 -17.17 30.70 18.75
CA GLU A 1 -17.92 29.67 18.00
C GLU A 1 -17.55 29.64 16.52
N LYS A 2 -17.75 30.74 15.77
CA LYS A 2 -17.34 30.86 14.35
C LYS A 2 -15.87 30.53 14.06
N ASP A 3 -14.94 30.91 14.93
CA ASP A 3 -13.50 30.62 14.73
C ASP A 3 -13.19 29.12 14.87
N ARG A 4 -13.90 28.44 15.78
CA ARG A 4 -13.76 26.99 15.98
C ARG A 4 -14.26 26.23 14.75
N GLU A 5 -15.38 26.64 14.18
CA GLU A 5 -15.95 26.05 12.97
C GLU A 5 -15.05 26.24 11.74
N ARG A 6 -14.46 27.43 11.60
CA ARG A 6 -13.44 27.71 10.57
C ARG A 6 -12.19 26.84 10.74
N GLN A 7 -11.75 26.64 11.98
CA GLN A 7 -10.58 25.80 12.26
C GLN A 7 -10.85 24.32 11.94
N LEU A 8 -12.05 23.81 12.26
CA LEU A 8 -12.46 22.45 11.93
C LEU A 8 -12.55 22.23 10.41
N THR A 9 -13.06 23.22 9.67
CA THR A 9 -13.14 23.15 8.20
C THR A 9 -11.76 23.04 7.58
N LYS A 10 -10.83 23.91 7.98
CA LYS A 10 -9.43 23.86 7.52
C LYS A 10 -8.73 22.56 7.88
N GLN A 11 -9.03 21.98 9.05
CA GLN A 11 -8.48 20.70 9.45
C GLN A 11 -8.96 19.59 8.53
N ARG A 12 -10.25 19.56 8.17
CA ARG A 12 -10.82 18.57 7.25
C ARG A 12 -10.22 18.68 5.84
N GLU A 13 -10.04 19.91 5.34
CA GLU A 13 -9.38 20.15 4.05
C GLU A 13 -7.95 19.58 4.04
N ARG A 14 -7.16 19.82 5.09
CA ARG A 14 -5.80 19.26 5.22
C ARG A 14 -5.79 17.73 5.25
N VAL A 15 -6.70 17.13 6.01
CA VAL A 15 -6.78 15.66 6.10
C VAL A 15 -7.08 15.05 4.72
N LEU A 16 -7.97 15.69 3.96
CA LEU A 16 -8.31 15.26 2.61
C LEU A 16 -7.12 15.40 1.63
N GLU A 17 -6.42 16.53 1.70
CA GLU A 17 -5.21 16.78 0.88
C GLU A 17 -4.09 15.77 1.19
N GLU A 18 -3.82 15.54 2.48
CA GLU A 18 -2.83 14.55 2.92
C GLU A 18 -3.21 13.14 2.46
N MET A 19 -4.49 12.75 2.58
CA MET A 19 -4.98 11.45 2.13
C MET A 19 -4.74 11.24 0.62
N LEU A 20 -5.09 12.21 -0.22
CA LEU A 20 -4.86 12.15 -1.66
C LEU A 20 -3.37 12.04 -2.00
N GLN A 21 -2.54 12.84 -1.33
CA GLN A 21 -1.09 12.80 -1.54
C GLN A 21 -0.49 11.44 -1.12
N THR A 22 -0.94 10.88 0.00
CA THR A 22 -0.48 9.56 0.44
C THR A 22 -0.91 8.46 -0.52
N GLU A 23 -2.10 8.57 -1.10
CA GLU A 23 -2.61 7.62 -2.08
C GLU A 23 -1.83 7.67 -3.40
N GLU A 24 -1.50 8.87 -3.91
CA GLU A 24 -0.63 9.01 -5.08
C GLU A 24 0.75 8.39 -4.87
N THR A 25 1.31 8.58 -3.67
CA THR A 25 2.59 8.00 -3.28
C THR A 25 2.49 6.47 -3.22
N TYR A 26 1.40 5.95 -2.64
CA TYR A 26 1.15 4.52 -2.56
C TYR A 26 1.08 3.85 -3.95
N VAL A 27 0.31 4.43 -4.88
CA VAL A 27 0.23 3.95 -6.27
C VAL A 27 1.60 3.98 -6.97
N ALA A 28 2.41 5.02 -6.71
CA ALA A 28 3.76 5.10 -7.27
C ALA A 28 4.68 3.99 -6.73
N ASP A 29 4.58 3.67 -5.44
CA ASP A 29 5.35 2.60 -4.80
C ASP A 29 4.91 1.21 -5.30
N LEU A 30 3.61 0.97 -5.47
CA LEU A 30 3.08 -0.28 -6.05
C LEU A 30 3.64 -0.53 -7.45
N LYS A 31 3.66 0.51 -8.29
CA LYS A 31 4.26 0.45 -9.64
C LYS A 31 5.77 0.15 -9.61
N LEU A 32 6.49 0.59 -8.58
CA LEU A 32 7.90 0.25 -8.41
C LEU A 32 8.07 -1.25 -8.13
N ILE A 33 7.22 -1.82 -7.27
CA ILE A 33 7.21 -3.26 -6.95
C ILE A 33 6.97 -4.09 -8.22
N GLU A 34 6.00 -3.68 -9.04
CA GLU A 34 5.72 -4.35 -10.33
C GLU A 34 6.95 -4.35 -11.25
N LYS A 35 7.65 -3.20 -11.38
CA LYS A 35 8.88 -3.09 -12.17
C LYS A 35 10.03 -3.95 -11.63
N CYS A 36 10.00 -4.31 -10.35
CA CYS A 36 11.00 -5.18 -9.74
C CYS A 36 10.74 -6.67 -9.99
N ARG A 37 9.50 -7.06 -10.33
CA ARG A 37 9.13 -8.47 -10.58
C ARG A 37 9.98 -9.12 -11.67
N PRO A 38 10.22 -8.52 -12.86
CA PRO A 38 11.09 -9.13 -13.87
C PRO A 38 12.54 -9.26 -13.42
N ARG A 39 13.03 -8.30 -12.63
CA ARG A 39 14.39 -8.35 -12.06
C ARG A 39 14.53 -9.50 -11.07
N PHE A 40 13.49 -9.73 -10.28
CA PHE A 40 13.37 -10.86 -9.37
C PHE A 40 13.53 -12.19 -10.10
N VAL A 41 12.90 -12.33 -11.27
CA VAL A 41 12.98 -13.54 -12.11
C VAL A 41 14.31 -13.66 -12.86
N SER A 42 14.96 -12.54 -13.19
CA SER A 42 16.21 -12.51 -13.98
C SER A 42 17.50 -12.72 -13.19
N GLU A 43 17.52 -12.31 -11.90
CA GLU A 43 18.65 -12.62 -11.04
C GLU A 43 18.68 -14.12 -10.71
N VAL A 44 19.87 -14.65 -10.37
CA VAL A 44 20.00 -16.04 -9.93
C VAL A 44 19.28 -16.19 -8.59
N LEU A 45 17.99 -16.46 -8.65
CA LEU A 45 17.18 -16.76 -7.48
C LEU A 45 17.76 -18.00 -6.80
N PRO A 46 17.90 -18.00 -5.47
CA PRO A 46 18.01 -19.23 -4.71
C PRO A 46 16.97 -20.24 -5.19
N SER A 47 17.35 -21.52 -5.30
CA SER A 47 16.47 -22.59 -5.78
C SER A 47 15.16 -22.69 -4.99
N THR A 48 15.17 -22.23 -3.74
CA THR A 48 14.04 -22.13 -2.81
C THR A 48 13.03 -21.02 -3.13
N LEU A 49 13.42 -20.00 -3.91
CA LEU A 49 12.59 -18.85 -4.32
C LEU A 49 12.12 -18.94 -5.78
N LYS A 50 12.80 -19.73 -6.61
CA LYS A 50 12.44 -19.94 -8.01
C LYS A 50 11.04 -20.56 -8.12
N GLY A 51 10.15 -19.95 -8.90
CA GLY A 51 8.78 -20.43 -9.07
C GLY A 51 7.84 -20.12 -7.89
N LYS A 52 8.25 -19.26 -6.96
CA LYS A 52 7.43 -18.80 -5.82
C LYS A 52 7.11 -17.31 -5.90
N GLU A 53 7.18 -16.73 -7.09
CA GLU A 53 6.88 -15.32 -7.35
C GLU A 53 5.47 -14.97 -6.88
N ASP A 54 4.50 -15.86 -7.09
CA ASP A 54 3.10 -15.66 -6.65
C ASP A 54 2.96 -15.63 -5.12
N ILE A 55 3.83 -16.32 -4.38
CA ILE A 55 3.83 -16.25 -2.91
C ILE A 55 4.49 -14.94 -2.45
N ILE A 56 5.56 -14.52 -3.13
CA ILE A 56 6.32 -13.33 -2.76
C ILE A 56 5.54 -12.05 -3.06
N PHE A 57 5.02 -11.95 -4.28
CA PHE A 57 4.29 -10.79 -4.76
C PHE A 57 2.79 -10.88 -4.50
N SER A 58 2.25 -12.04 -4.12
CA SER A 58 0.80 -12.20 -3.96
C SER A 58 0.04 -11.74 -5.21
N ASN A 59 -1.19 -11.29 -5.01
CA ASN A 59 -1.99 -10.51 -5.94
C ASN A 59 -1.68 -8.99 -5.89
N ILE A 60 -0.42 -8.56 -5.68
CA ILE A 60 -0.08 -7.12 -5.63
C ILE A 60 -0.44 -6.36 -6.92
N GLN A 61 -0.54 -7.07 -8.05
CA GLN A 61 -0.98 -6.46 -9.30
C GLN A 61 -2.46 -6.07 -9.26
N ASP A 62 -3.31 -6.92 -8.69
CA ASP A 62 -4.73 -6.62 -8.52
C ASP A 62 -4.91 -5.42 -7.56
N VAL A 63 -4.04 -5.30 -6.55
CA VAL A 63 -3.99 -4.13 -5.66
C VAL A 63 -3.55 -2.87 -6.43
N ASP A 64 -2.47 -2.92 -7.23
CA ASP A 64 -2.06 -1.78 -8.07
C ASP A 64 -3.18 -1.36 -9.04
N ASP A 65 -3.77 -2.31 -9.74
CA ASP A 65 -4.83 -2.04 -10.71
C ASP A 65 -6.05 -1.41 -10.03
N PHE A 66 -6.49 -1.95 -8.88
CA PHE A 66 -7.58 -1.36 -8.09
C PHE A 66 -7.28 0.10 -7.72
N HIS A 67 -6.12 0.39 -7.12
CA HIS A 67 -5.80 1.74 -6.68
C HIS A 67 -5.60 2.70 -7.85
N ARG A 68 -4.86 2.29 -8.87
CA ARG A 68 -4.45 3.14 -10.01
C ARG A 68 -5.58 3.38 -11.00
N LEU A 69 -6.41 2.39 -11.27
CA LEU A 69 -7.47 2.46 -12.29
C LEU A 69 -8.83 2.82 -11.71
N HIS A 70 -9.08 2.53 -10.43
CA HIS A 70 -10.41 2.69 -9.84
C HIS A 70 -10.42 3.67 -8.67
N LEU A 71 -9.63 3.47 -7.61
CA LEU A 71 -9.75 4.28 -6.40
C LEU A 71 -9.23 5.71 -6.57
N LEU A 72 -7.96 5.87 -6.95
CA LEU A 72 -7.30 7.18 -7.06
C LEU A 72 -7.99 8.10 -8.09
N PRO A 73 -8.38 7.65 -9.30
CA PRO A 73 -9.12 8.50 -10.24
C PRO A 73 -10.44 9.01 -9.66
N GLN A 74 -11.20 8.15 -8.99
CA GLN A 74 -12.48 8.54 -8.38
C GLN A 74 -12.29 9.52 -7.21
N LEU A 75 -11.28 9.31 -6.37
CA LEU A 75 -10.94 10.24 -5.31
C LEU A 75 -10.55 11.61 -5.87
N LYS A 76 -9.74 11.67 -6.92
CA LYS A 76 -9.37 12.95 -7.56
C LYS A 76 -10.55 13.69 -8.20
N GLU A 77 -11.48 12.95 -8.79
CA GLU A 77 -12.63 13.54 -9.48
C GLU A 77 -13.72 14.01 -8.51
N ARG A 78 -14.00 13.21 -7.47
CA ARG A 78 -15.22 13.36 -6.66
C ARG A 78 -14.97 13.80 -5.22
N ALA A 79 -13.78 13.59 -4.66
CA ALA A 79 -13.54 13.86 -3.24
C ALA A 79 -13.13 15.32 -3.02
N THR A 80 -14.10 16.25 -3.07
CA THR A 80 -13.87 17.66 -2.72
C THR A 80 -14.02 17.93 -1.23
N THR A 81 -14.69 17.02 -0.52
CA THR A 81 -14.86 17.04 0.94
C THR A 81 -14.56 15.66 1.53
N THR A 82 -14.32 15.61 2.85
CA THR A 82 -14.11 14.34 3.57
C THR A 82 -15.33 13.41 3.49
N ASP A 83 -16.54 13.97 3.39
CA ASP A 83 -17.77 13.18 3.26
C ASP A 83 -17.90 12.54 1.87
N GLU A 84 -17.46 13.21 0.82
CA GLU A 84 -17.42 12.64 -0.53
C GLU A 84 -16.33 11.59 -0.68
N ALA A 85 -15.15 11.82 -0.07
CA ALA A 85 -14.11 10.79 0.03
C ALA A 85 -14.68 9.51 0.68
N ALA A 86 -15.39 9.66 1.80
CA ALA A 86 -16.01 8.53 2.48
C ALA A 86 -17.02 7.79 1.60
N ARG A 87 -17.81 8.50 0.78
CA ARG A 87 -18.73 7.87 -0.18
C ARG A 87 -18.00 7.05 -1.23
N VAL A 88 -16.89 7.56 -1.78
CA VAL A 88 -16.05 6.79 -2.72
C VAL A 88 -15.56 5.50 -2.07
N PHE A 89 -15.08 5.54 -0.82
CA PHE A 89 -14.67 4.32 -0.11
C PHE A 89 -15.80 3.32 0.12
N ILE A 90 -17.00 3.80 0.45
CA ILE A 90 -18.16 2.92 0.63
C ILE A 90 -18.53 2.24 -0.69
N GLU A 91 -18.52 2.98 -1.80
CA GLU A 91 -18.82 2.44 -3.13
C GLU A 91 -17.75 1.43 -3.58
N CYS A 92 -16.48 1.65 -3.23
CA CYS A 92 -15.37 0.76 -3.56
C CYS A 92 -15.15 -0.38 -2.55
N ALA A 93 -15.98 -0.50 -1.50
CA ALA A 93 -15.70 -1.41 -0.37
C ALA A 93 -15.68 -2.89 -0.76
N ASP A 94 -16.55 -3.30 -1.68
CA ASP A 94 -16.61 -4.68 -2.16
C ASP A 94 -15.37 -5.02 -3.01
N ASP A 95 -14.95 -4.11 -3.90
CA ASP A 95 -13.72 -4.26 -4.71
C ASP A 95 -12.47 -4.30 -3.82
N MET A 96 -12.40 -3.40 -2.83
CA MET A 96 -11.33 -3.38 -1.83
C MET A 96 -11.27 -4.70 -1.07
N THR A 97 -12.41 -5.24 -0.64
CA THR A 97 -12.48 -6.55 0.01
C THR A 97 -11.99 -7.66 -0.93
N GLY A 98 -12.38 -7.59 -2.21
CA GLY A 98 -11.98 -8.53 -3.25
C GLY A 98 -10.47 -8.63 -3.45
N VAL A 99 -9.75 -7.51 -3.37
CA VAL A 99 -8.28 -7.49 -3.56
C VAL A 99 -7.51 -7.70 -2.25
N TYR A 100 -7.98 -7.17 -1.12
CA TYR A 100 -7.21 -7.23 0.13
C TYR A 100 -7.38 -8.54 0.91
N VAL A 101 -8.52 -9.23 0.82
CA VAL A 101 -8.70 -10.54 1.48
C VAL A 101 -7.68 -11.58 0.99
N PRO A 102 -7.52 -11.84 -0.32
CA PRO A 102 -6.50 -12.78 -0.80
C PRO A 102 -5.08 -12.29 -0.50
N TYR A 103 -4.82 -10.98 -0.59
CA TYR A 103 -3.51 -10.41 -0.27
C TYR A 103 -3.10 -10.69 1.17
N CYS A 104 -3.99 -10.43 2.13
CA CYS A 104 -3.76 -10.67 3.54
C CYS A 104 -3.61 -12.16 3.88
N LYS A 105 -4.33 -13.05 3.19
CA LYS A 105 -4.16 -14.51 3.38
C LYS A 105 -2.76 -14.99 3.01
N ASN A 106 -2.15 -14.40 1.99
CA ASN A 106 -0.82 -14.76 1.53
C ASN A 106 0.32 -14.08 2.32
N LYS A 107 -0.01 -13.07 3.15
CA LYS A 107 0.99 -12.29 3.91
C LYS A 107 1.94 -13.14 4.73
N MET A 108 1.42 -14.09 5.53
CA MET A 108 2.24 -14.93 6.40
C MET A 108 3.21 -15.80 5.59
N ALA A 109 2.74 -16.43 4.51
CA ALA A 109 3.58 -17.26 3.65
C ALA A 109 4.68 -16.46 2.94
N SER A 110 4.35 -15.23 2.50
CA SER A 110 5.33 -14.30 1.93
C SER A 110 6.38 -13.90 2.97
N GLU A 111 5.97 -13.48 4.16
CA GLU A 111 6.86 -13.05 5.25
C GLU A 111 7.82 -14.16 5.69
N ASP A 112 7.35 -15.39 5.83
CA ASP A 112 8.17 -16.55 6.21
C ASP A 112 9.21 -16.87 5.12
N LEU A 113 8.79 -16.86 3.86
CA LEU A 113 9.64 -17.13 2.72
C LEU A 113 10.74 -16.06 2.57
N LEU A 114 10.39 -14.79 2.76
CA LEU A 114 11.30 -13.65 2.67
C LEU A 114 12.24 -13.58 3.88
N THR A 115 11.77 -13.89 5.09
CA THR A 115 12.59 -13.88 6.32
C THR A 115 13.73 -14.90 6.23
N SER A 116 13.46 -16.06 5.63
CA SER A 116 14.47 -17.10 5.39
C SER A 116 15.56 -16.68 4.38
N HIS A 117 15.34 -15.60 3.62
CA HIS A 117 16.22 -15.13 2.54
C HIS A 117 16.57 -13.63 2.64
N ARG A 118 16.60 -13.06 3.85
CA ARG A 118 16.87 -11.61 4.07
C ARG A 118 18.12 -11.09 3.36
N THR A 119 19.19 -11.88 3.31
CA THR A 119 20.45 -11.49 2.66
C THR A 119 20.32 -11.33 1.15
N TYR A 120 19.45 -12.10 0.49
CA TYR A 120 19.14 -11.95 -0.93
C TYR A 120 18.32 -10.67 -1.18
N LEU A 121 17.32 -10.42 -0.35
CA LEU A 121 16.48 -9.23 -0.44
C LEU A 121 17.26 -7.94 -0.21
N SER A 122 18.22 -7.92 0.73
CA SER A 122 19.09 -6.75 0.94
C SER A 122 19.95 -6.43 -0.29
N ARG A 123 20.32 -7.43 -1.10
CA ARG A 123 21.05 -7.20 -2.37
C ARG A 123 20.12 -6.63 -3.45
N MET A 124 18.88 -7.11 -3.50
CA MET A 124 17.84 -6.56 -4.37
C MET A 124 17.37 -5.15 -3.93
N GLN A 125 17.43 -4.84 -2.64
CA GLN A 125 17.12 -3.51 -2.10
C GLN A 125 18.04 -2.41 -2.63
N SER A 126 19.27 -2.75 -3.04
CA SER A 126 20.16 -1.81 -3.72
C SER A 126 19.63 -1.35 -5.10
N CYS A 127 18.70 -2.11 -5.71
CA CYS A 127 17.92 -1.67 -6.88
C CYS A 127 16.60 -0.97 -6.48
N LEU A 128 16.09 -1.20 -5.27
CA LEU A 128 14.94 -0.51 -4.66
C LEU A 128 15.41 0.80 -3.98
N VAL A 129 16.14 1.66 -4.71
CA VAL A 129 16.74 2.90 -4.19
C VAL A 129 15.69 3.88 -3.59
N TYR A 130 14.40 3.62 -3.72
CA TYR A 130 13.36 4.44 -3.08
C TYR A 130 12.36 3.57 -2.33
N ARG A 131 12.62 3.46 -1.02
CA ARG A 131 11.62 3.51 0.06
C ARG A 131 10.37 2.65 -0.11
N CYS A 132 10.58 1.35 -0.32
CA CYS A 132 9.52 0.35 -0.13
C CYS A 132 8.98 0.43 1.33
N PRO A 133 7.69 0.69 1.59
CA PRO A 133 7.14 0.93 2.95
C PRO A 133 7.13 -0.27 3.90
N TRP A 134 7.93 -1.31 3.66
CA TRP A 134 7.97 -2.52 4.50
C TRP A 134 8.50 -2.26 5.92
N HIS A 135 9.17 -1.14 6.18
CA HIS A 135 9.66 -0.78 7.51
C HIS A 135 8.57 -0.26 8.48
N LEU A 136 7.35 0.00 8.00
CA LEU A 136 6.23 0.44 8.85
C LEU A 136 5.51 -0.71 9.57
N CYS A 137 5.69 -1.97 9.14
CA CYS A 137 5.00 -3.11 9.74
C CYS A 137 5.78 -3.84 10.87
N SER A 138 7.07 -3.55 11.08
CA SER A 138 7.89 -4.27 12.10
C SER A 138 8.08 -3.53 13.43
N SER A 139 7.54 -2.32 13.62
CA SER A 139 7.96 -1.46 14.76
C SER A 139 6.88 -1.16 15.81
N ASN A 140 5.63 -1.63 15.67
CA ASN A 140 4.53 -1.20 16.56
C ASN A 140 3.87 -2.32 17.39
N LEU A 141 4.59 -3.40 17.72
CA LEU A 141 4.10 -4.39 18.69
C LEU A 141 4.52 -4.11 20.15
N SER A 142 5.09 -2.94 20.48
CA SER A 142 5.53 -2.67 21.87
C SER A 142 5.22 -1.30 22.46
N ARG A 143 4.58 -0.36 21.73
CA ARG A 143 4.19 0.92 22.32
C ARG A 143 2.79 1.33 21.88
N GLY A 144 1.87 1.28 22.83
CA GLY A 144 0.53 1.82 22.67
C GLY A 144 0.59 3.31 22.32
N SER A 145 0.14 3.64 21.13
CA SER A 145 -0.41 4.95 20.79
C SER A 145 -1.46 4.74 19.69
N PRO A 146 -2.66 5.33 19.82
CA PRO A 146 -3.65 5.31 18.75
C PRO A 146 -3.25 6.33 17.67
N SER A 147 -3.76 6.13 16.46
CA SER A 147 -3.71 7.07 15.32
C SER A 147 -2.56 6.87 14.33
N THR A 148 -2.58 5.75 13.60
CA THR A 148 -2.37 5.82 12.14
C THR A 148 -3.12 4.66 11.52
N LEU A 149 -4.39 4.90 11.14
CA LEU A 149 -5.08 4.05 10.20
C LEU A 149 -4.41 4.29 8.85
N TYR A 150 -3.43 3.44 8.53
CA TYR A 150 -3.13 3.16 7.15
C TYR A 150 -4.31 2.31 6.66
N PHE A 151 -5.15 2.91 5.82
CA PHE A 151 -5.99 2.15 4.91
C PHE A 151 -5.08 1.49 3.87
#